data_AF-A0A8C9ZR02-F1
#
_entry.id   AF-A0A8C9ZR02-F1
#
_cell.length_a   1.000
_cell.length_b   1.000
_cell.length_c   1.000
_cell.angle_alpha   90.00
_cell.angle_beta   90.00
_cell.angle_gamma   90.00
#
_symmetry.space_group_name_H-M   'P 1'
#
loop_
_entity.id
_entity.type
_entity.pdbx_description
1 polymer ?
#
loop_
_entity_poly.entity_id
_entity_poly.type
_entity_poly.pdbx_seq_one_letter_code
_entity_poly.pdbx_strand_id
1 'polypeptide(L)'
;DNSKRLFPELSVKGAGGQLYHWILPSFFQLLKDLVQEGREFAIIFRSFGSNLPRVLSSVSRALNEGAHPLLDMKEILQMYKVPSDLIRCSRRGIVVSRAKESISTRDGERGLYQYFSSVQGLGGFQDYYDWWASKTFSIRGGKPLWVDPFDQHVQHIFINDHIRQDDEHTIVHPKVFLDPGGTETRTACTSKLYDITLVQTDLLWAISHPSYFTQTPLNCMSVSVTTSSLGFH
;
A
#
# COMPACT_ATOMS: atom_id res chain seq x y z
N ASP A 1 -25.14 -0.10 25.51
CA ASP A 1 -25.49 0.86 24.45
C ASP A 1 -24.19 1.36 23.82
N ASN A 2 -23.74 0.67 22.77
CA ASN A 2 -22.46 0.93 22.08
C ASN A 2 -22.67 1.70 20.76
N SER A 3 -23.87 2.25 20.56
CA SER A 3 -24.14 3.10 19.41
C SER A 3 -23.58 4.51 19.70
N LYS A 4 -22.73 5.03 18.80
CA LYS A 4 -22.25 6.43 18.74
C LYS A 4 -20.96 6.80 19.49
N ARG A 5 -19.87 6.05 19.31
CA ARG A 5 -18.56 6.73 19.18
C ARG A 5 -18.18 6.76 17.70
N LEU A 6 -18.66 7.81 17.03
CA LEU A 6 -18.30 8.16 15.67
C LEU A 6 -16.98 8.92 15.71
N PHE A 7 -15.98 8.48 14.95
CA PHE A 7 -14.65 9.12 14.87
C PHE A 7 -14.50 9.80 13.50
N PRO A 8 -14.71 11.12 13.40
CA PRO A 8 -14.67 11.86 12.13
C PRO A 8 -13.35 11.74 11.38
N GLU A 9 -12.29 11.33 12.06
CA GLU A 9 -10.94 11.30 11.50
C GLU A 9 -10.67 10.02 10.69
N LEU A 10 -11.40 8.94 10.95
CA LEU A 10 -11.35 7.69 10.20
C LEU A 10 -12.46 7.57 9.15
N SER A 11 -13.28 8.63 9.01
CA SER A 11 -14.41 8.62 8.10
C SER A 11 -14.47 9.83 7.16
N VAL A 12 -15.11 9.64 6.01
CA VAL A 12 -15.49 10.69 5.07
C VAL A 12 -17.00 10.73 4.96
N LYS A 13 -17.56 11.93 4.89
CA LYS A 13 -19.00 12.12 4.68
C LYS A 13 -19.28 12.08 3.18
N GLY A 14 -20.08 11.11 2.74
CA GLY A 14 -20.56 11.01 1.36
C GLY A 14 -21.65 12.03 1.06
N ALA A 15 -22.04 12.11 -0.22
CA ALA A 15 -23.04 13.06 -0.72
C ALA A 15 -24.39 12.97 0.02
N GLY A 16 -24.81 11.75 0.41
CA GLY A 16 -26.03 11.50 1.19
C GLY A 16 -25.90 11.71 2.70
N GLY A 17 -24.78 12.28 3.18
CA GLY A 17 -24.52 12.51 4.59
C GLY A 17 -24.11 11.28 5.41
N GLN A 18 -24.10 10.10 4.79
CA GLN A 18 -23.56 8.87 5.38
C GLN A 18 -22.04 8.96 5.54
N LEU A 19 -21.52 8.29 6.56
CA LEU A 19 -20.09 8.24 6.86
C LEU A 19 -19.50 6.93 6.34
N TYR A 20 -18.41 7.03 5.58
CA TYR A 20 -17.66 5.90 5.04
C TYR A 20 -16.27 5.85 5.68
N HIS A 21 -15.75 4.65 5.93
CA HIS A 21 -14.39 4.49 6.45
C HIS A 21 -13.34 4.79 5.36
N TRP A 22 -12.30 5.54 5.73
CA TRP A 22 -11.14 5.76 4.85
C TRP A 22 -10.35 4.47 4.61
N ILE A 23 -10.32 3.57 5.59
CA ILE A 23 -9.58 2.31 5.54
C ILE A 23 -10.51 1.23 6.10
N LEU A 24 -10.54 0.08 5.44
CA LEU A 24 -11.42 -1.02 5.83
C LEU A 24 -11.05 -1.57 7.22
N PRO A 25 -12.03 -1.93 8.06
CA PRO A 25 -11.77 -2.56 9.35
C PRO A 25 -10.93 -3.84 9.26
N SER A 26 -11.10 -4.63 8.20
CA SER A 26 -10.33 -5.84 7.92
C SER A 26 -8.83 -5.56 7.71
N PHE A 27 -8.43 -4.36 7.27
CA PHE A 27 -7.02 -3.97 7.23
C PHE A 27 -6.43 -3.89 8.65
N PHE A 28 -7.17 -3.36 9.62
CA PHE A 28 -6.70 -3.32 10.99
C PHE A 28 -6.69 -4.71 11.64
N GLN A 29 -7.59 -5.60 11.21
CA GLN A 29 -7.54 -7.01 11.59
C GLN A 29 -6.29 -7.71 11.02
N LEU A 30 -5.89 -7.43 9.78
CA LEU A 30 -4.61 -7.92 9.24
C LEU A 30 -3.44 -7.54 10.15
N LEU A 31 -3.40 -6.29 10.62
CA LEU A 31 -2.32 -5.85 11.52
C LEU A 31 -2.31 -6.63 12.84
N LYS A 32 -3.50 -6.91 13.39
CA LYS A 32 -3.63 -7.77 14.58
C LYS A 32 -3.07 -9.16 14.32
N ASP A 33 -3.50 -9.77 13.23
CA ASP A 33 -3.13 -11.14 12.90
C ASP A 33 -1.61 -11.25 12.69
N LEU A 34 -1.00 -10.31 11.94
CA LEU A 34 0.45 -10.27 11.74
C LEU A 34 1.24 -10.14 13.05
N VAL A 35 0.77 -9.32 13.99
CA VAL A 35 1.40 -9.17 15.31
C VAL A 35 1.22 -10.42 16.16
N GLN A 36 0.02 -11.02 16.17
CA GLN A 36 -0.27 -12.24 16.92
C GLN A 36 0.52 -13.44 16.40
N GLU A 37 0.75 -13.52 15.10
CA GLU A 37 1.61 -14.52 14.45
C GLU A 37 3.12 -14.26 14.70
N GLY A 38 3.49 -13.13 15.30
CA GLY A 38 4.88 -12.76 15.54
C GLY A 38 5.67 -12.47 14.25
N ARG A 39 4.99 -12.05 13.17
CA ARG A 39 5.64 -11.70 11.90
C ARG A 39 6.31 -10.34 12.00
N GLU A 40 7.50 -10.22 11.43
CA GLU A 40 8.11 -8.92 11.16
C GLU A 40 7.50 -8.34 9.88
N PHE A 41 7.00 -7.11 9.95
CA PHE A 41 6.41 -6.43 8.78
C PHE A 41 6.58 -4.91 8.84
N ALA A 42 6.45 -4.30 7.66
CA ALA A 42 6.30 -2.87 7.50
C ALA A 42 5.12 -2.55 6.58
N ILE A 43 4.51 -1.39 6.81
CA ILE A 43 3.38 -0.89 6.03
C ILE A 43 3.82 0.38 5.33
N ILE A 44 3.75 0.38 4.01
CA ILE A 44 4.12 1.54 3.19
C ILE A 44 2.91 1.97 2.37
N PHE A 45 2.30 3.08 2.78
CA PHE A 45 1.21 3.69 2.02
C PHE A 45 1.75 4.44 0.81
N ARG A 46 1.16 4.20 -0.37
CA ARG A 46 1.59 4.85 -1.62
C ARG A 46 0.44 5.50 -2.35
N SER A 47 0.56 6.79 -2.64
CA SER A 47 -0.48 7.55 -3.34
C SER A 47 0.11 8.54 -4.32
N PHE A 48 -0.54 8.71 -5.47
CA PHE A 48 -0.29 9.87 -6.34
C PHE A 48 -0.92 11.15 -5.78
N GLY A 49 -2.01 11.00 -5.00
CA GLY A 49 -2.80 12.12 -4.48
C GLY A 49 -2.30 12.67 -3.15
N SER A 50 -2.91 13.77 -2.72
CA SER A 50 -2.56 14.50 -1.49
C SER A 50 -3.18 13.93 -0.21
N ASN A 51 -3.94 12.83 -0.28
CA ASN A 51 -4.65 12.25 0.87
C ASN A 51 -3.73 11.47 1.83
N LEU A 52 -2.48 11.20 1.43
CA LEU A 52 -1.54 10.37 2.18
C LEU A 52 -1.30 10.85 3.63
N PRO A 53 -1.05 12.15 3.92
CA PRO A 53 -0.85 12.61 5.29
C PRO A 53 -2.05 12.36 6.20
N ARG A 54 -3.27 12.46 5.65
CA ARG A 54 -4.50 12.20 6.39
C ARG A 54 -4.63 10.70 6.71
N VAL A 55 -4.42 9.83 5.72
CA VAL A 55 -4.43 8.37 5.90
C VAL A 55 -3.45 7.95 6.99
N LEU A 56 -2.19 8.43 6.91
CA LEU A 56 -1.16 8.15 7.91
C LEU A 56 -1.56 8.64 9.31
N SER A 57 -2.12 9.85 9.40
CA SER A 57 -2.61 10.39 10.68
C SER A 57 -3.74 9.54 11.26
N SER A 58 -4.69 9.10 10.45
CA SER A 58 -5.83 8.32 10.91
C SER A 58 -5.40 6.94 11.39
N VAL A 59 -4.51 6.26 10.67
CA VAL A 59 -3.93 4.97 11.12
C VAL A 59 -3.09 5.15 12.38
N SER A 60 -2.25 6.19 12.43
CA SER A 60 -1.43 6.47 13.61
C SER A 60 -2.27 6.64 14.87
N ARG A 61 -3.41 7.34 14.78
CA ARG A 61 -4.32 7.49 15.91
C ARG A 61 -5.07 6.21 16.25
N ALA A 62 -5.55 5.48 15.25
CA ALA A 62 -6.19 4.19 15.45
C ALA A 62 -5.29 3.25 16.27
N LEU A 63 -3.99 3.23 15.96
CA LEU A 63 -3.00 2.35 16.59
C LEU A 63 -2.48 2.88 17.93
N ASN A 64 -2.14 4.17 18.03
CA ASN A 64 -1.52 4.73 19.25
C ASN A 64 -2.55 5.13 20.31
N GLU A 65 -3.74 5.56 19.91
CA GLU A 65 -4.78 6.05 20.83
C GLU A 65 -5.87 5.00 21.07
N GLY A 66 -5.79 3.84 20.39
CA GLY A 66 -6.86 2.83 20.38
C GLY A 66 -8.16 3.35 19.76
N ALA A 67 -8.07 4.37 18.89
CA ALA A 67 -9.22 5.09 18.36
C ALA A 67 -9.94 4.38 17.20
N HIS A 68 -9.72 3.08 16.99
CA HIS A 68 -10.43 2.35 15.94
C HIS A 68 -11.86 2.01 16.40
N PRO A 69 -12.91 2.35 15.62
CA PRO A 69 -14.31 2.23 16.06
C PRO A 69 -14.78 0.80 16.31
N LEU A 70 -14.13 -0.19 15.70
CA LEU A 70 -14.60 -1.58 15.67
C LEU A 70 -13.60 -2.57 16.28
N LEU A 71 -12.38 -2.13 16.60
CA LEU A 71 -11.30 -3.04 17.02
C LEU A 71 -10.50 -2.38 18.14
N ASP A 72 -10.24 -3.12 19.22
CA ASP A 72 -9.30 -2.66 20.24
C ASP A 72 -7.86 -2.80 19.72
N MET A 73 -7.18 -1.69 19.47
CA MET A 73 -5.82 -1.67 18.93
C MET A 73 -4.75 -1.42 19.99
N LYS A 74 -5.14 -1.29 21.27
CA LYS A 74 -4.16 -1.27 22.36
C LYS A 74 -3.39 -2.58 22.29
N GLU A 75 -2.06 -2.52 22.43
CA GLU A 75 -1.10 -3.64 22.34
C GLU A 75 -0.40 -3.82 20.97
N ILE A 76 -0.78 -3.10 19.90
CA ILE A 76 -0.30 -3.45 18.55
C ILE A 76 1.03 -2.88 18.10
N LEU A 77 1.59 -1.77 18.63
CA LEU A 77 3.04 -1.37 18.49
C LEU A 77 3.29 0.12 18.83
N GLN A 78 4.50 0.44 19.31
CA GLN A 78 5.09 1.79 19.19
C GLN A 78 5.39 2.07 17.71
N MET A 79 4.67 3.01 17.13
CA MET A 79 4.88 3.39 15.73
C MET A 79 5.63 4.72 15.60
N TYR A 80 6.60 4.74 14.71
CA TYR A 80 7.29 5.97 14.32
C TYR A 80 6.45 6.74 13.31
N LYS A 81 6.16 8.01 13.62
CA LYS A 81 5.67 8.97 12.62
C LYS A 81 6.75 9.13 11.55
N VAL A 82 6.38 8.98 10.29
CA VAL A 82 7.31 9.18 9.17
C VAL A 82 7.07 10.57 8.56
N PRO A 83 8.13 11.35 8.30
CA PRO A 83 8.05 12.67 7.67
C PRO A 83 7.74 12.59 6.15
N SER A 84 7.78 13.74 5.47
CA SER A 84 7.48 13.90 4.03
C SER A 84 8.39 13.06 3.13
N ASP A 85 7.96 11.85 2.78
CA ASP A 85 8.68 10.98 1.85
C ASP A 85 8.10 11.04 0.43
N LEU A 86 8.99 11.05 -0.57
CA LEU A 86 8.63 11.28 -1.97
C LEU A 86 9.29 10.24 -2.87
N ILE A 87 8.52 9.76 -3.85
CA ILE A 87 9.02 9.04 -5.02
C ILE A 87 8.99 10.00 -6.21
N ARG A 88 10.13 10.19 -6.86
CA ARG A 88 10.27 10.97 -8.09
C ARG A 88 10.75 10.08 -9.22
N CYS A 89 10.07 10.17 -10.35
CA CYS A 89 10.41 9.46 -11.58
C CYS A 89 10.93 10.44 -12.64
N SER A 90 11.95 10.03 -13.38
CA SER A 90 12.51 10.81 -14.49
C SER A 90 13.04 9.88 -15.58
N ARG A 91 13.52 10.45 -16.69
CA ARG A 91 14.25 9.67 -17.72
C ARG A 91 15.55 9.05 -17.19
N ARG A 92 16.10 9.56 -16.09
CA ARG A 92 17.34 9.06 -15.46
C ARG A 92 17.08 7.94 -14.45
N GLY A 93 15.82 7.60 -14.20
CA GLY A 93 15.44 6.59 -13.22
C GLY A 93 14.48 7.13 -12.16
N ILE A 94 14.23 6.27 -11.17
CA ILE A 94 13.38 6.53 -10.00
C ILE A 94 14.28 6.93 -8.83
N VAL A 95 13.84 7.91 -8.06
CA VAL A 95 14.50 8.39 -6.85
C VAL A 95 13.49 8.34 -5.70
N VAL A 96 13.87 7.68 -4.62
CA VAL A 96 13.15 7.73 -3.34
C VAL A 96 13.90 8.65 -2.40
N SER A 97 13.18 9.59 -1.80
CA SER A 97 13.74 10.51 -0.80
C SER A 97 12.95 10.40 0.50
N ARG A 98 13.68 10.22 1.61
CA ARG A 98 13.17 10.20 2.98
C ARG A 98 14.08 11.04 3.87
N ALA A 99 13.55 12.09 4.48
CA ALA A 99 14.33 13.03 5.29
C ALA A 99 15.61 13.53 4.57
N LYS A 100 16.80 13.08 4.99
CA LYS A 100 18.10 13.43 4.38
C LYS A 100 18.67 12.34 3.47
N GLU A 101 18.01 11.19 3.40
CA GLU A 101 18.43 10.05 2.59
C GLU A 101 17.75 10.10 1.22
N SER A 102 18.51 9.76 0.19
CA SER A 102 18.02 9.62 -1.18
C SER A 102 18.68 8.42 -1.83
N ILE A 103 17.87 7.52 -2.38
CA ILE A 103 18.35 6.35 -3.12
C ILE A 103 17.70 6.33 -4.50
N SER A 104 18.38 5.78 -5.50
CA SER A 104 17.91 5.84 -6.89
C SER A 104 18.21 4.58 -7.67
N THR A 105 17.50 4.39 -8.79
CA THR A 105 17.74 3.28 -9.72
C THR A 105 18.93 3.48 -10.65
N ARG A 106 19.80 4.47 -10.39
CA ARG A 106 20.93 4.80 -11.27
C ARG A 106 21.89 3.61 -11.42
N ASP A 107 22.11 2.88 -10.34
CA ASP A 107 23.00 1.72 -10.26
C ASP A 107 22.23 0.38 -10.31
N GLY A 108 20.98 0.42 -10.81
CA GLY A 108 20.07 -0.71 -10.87
C GLY A 108 18.92 -0.63 -9.86
N GLU A 109 17.95 -1.55 -10.00
CA GLU A 109 16.68 -1.52 -9.25
C GLU A 109 16.82 -2.13 -7.84
N ARG A 110 17.87 -2.92 -7.62
CA ARG A 110 18.11 -3.68 -6.37
C ARG A 110 18.23 -2.81 -5.13
N GLY A 111 18.90 -1.66 -5.23
CA GLY A 111 19.08 -0.77 -4.09
C GLY A 111 17.75 -0.26 -3.54
N LEU A 112 16.79 0.05 -4.43
CA LEU A 112 15.44 0.46 -4.01
C LEU A 112 14.66 -0.70 -3.39
N TYR A 113 14.75 -1.89 -3.98
CA TYR A 113 14.13 -3.08 -3.40
C TYR A 113 14.63 -3.33 -1.97
N GLN A 114 15.96 -3.35 -1.77
CA GLN A 114 16.59 -3.54 -0.45
C GLN A 114 16.20 -2.44 0.53
N TYR A 115 16.15 -1.19 0.08
CA TYR A 115 15.68 -0.07 0.90
C TYR A 115 14.26 -0.34 1.41
N PHE A 116 13.31 -0.65 0.52
CA PHE A 116 11.93 -0.94 0.92
C PHE A 116 11.83 -2.18 1.81
N SER A 117 12.60 -3.23 1.53
CA SER A 117 12.67 -4.45 2.36
C SER A 117 13.26 -4.21 3.75
N SER A 118 14.08 -3.17 3.93
CA SER A 118 14.67 -2.80 5.22
C SER A 118 13.79 -1.87 6.06
N VAL A 119 12.70 -1.34 5.49
CA VAL A 119 11.79 -0.45 6.22
C VAL A 119 11.12 -1.24 7.35
N GLN A 120 10.96 -0.58 8.51
CA GLN A 120 10.23 -1.10 9.65
C GLN A 120 9.07 -0.15 10.01
N GLY A 121 8.00 -0.71 10.58
CA GLY A 121 6.85 0.06 11.04
C GLY A 121 6.00 0.61 9.90
N LEU A 122 5.42 1.80 10.09
CA LEU A 122 4.46 2.39 9.16
C LEU A 122 5.00 3.68 8.55
N GLY A 123 4.93 3.81 7.24
CA GLY A 123 5.28 5.04 6.53
C GLY A 123 4.46 5.23 5.26
N GLY A 124 4.76 6.29 4.51
CA GLY A 124 4.14 6.45 3.21
C GLY A 124 4.92 7.36 2.29
N PHE A 125 4.87 7.07 1.00
CA PHE A 125 5.53 7.82 -0.06
C PHE A 125 4.49 8.38 -1.02
N GLN A 126 4.63 9.66 -1.36
CA GLN A 126 3.86 10.22 -2.47
C GLN A 126 4.55 9.89 -3.79
N ASP A 127 3.83 9.23 -4.68
CA ASP A 127 4.26 8.90 -6.04
C ASP A 127 4.16 10.11 -6.97
N TYR A 128 4.99 10.13 -8.01
CA TYR A 128 5.09 11.29 -8.90
C TYR A 128 3.95 11.36 -9.92
N TYR A 129 2.84 12.00 -9.56
CA TYR A 129 1.67 12.13 -10.42
C TYR A 129 1.99 12.78 -11.78
N ASP A 130 2.73 13.89 -11.80
CA ASP A 130 3.04 14.59 -13.06
C ASP A 130 3.83 13.69 -14.03
N TRP A 131 4.67 12.79 -13.51
CA TRP A 131 5.32 11.79 -14.34
C TRP A 131 4.30 10.83 -14.95
N TRP A 132 3.38 10.29 -14.16
CA TRP A 132 2.34 9.39 -14.67
C TRP A 132 1.46 10.07 -15.73
N ALA A 133 1.04 11.32 -15.47
CA ALA A 133 0.31 12.15 -16.43
C ALA A 133 1.11 12.39 -17.71
N SER A 134 2.42 12.67 -17.61
CA SER A 134 3.31 12.83 -18.79
C SER A 134 3.47 11.55 -19.62
N LYS A 135 3.13 10.38 -19.05
CA LYS A 135 3.09 9.08 -19.72
C LYS A 135 1.67 8.68 -20.13
N THR A 136 0.77 9.66 -20.26
CA THR A 136 -0.63 9.46 -20.65
C THR A 136 -1.32 8.39 -19.82
N PHE A 137 -1.01 8.35 -18.51
CA PHE A 137 -1.53 7.38 -17.55
C PHE A 137 -1.24 5.90 -17.87
N SER A 138 -0.29 5.63 -18.76
CA SER A 138 0.12 4.26 -19.09
C SER A 138 0.93 3.60 -17.96
N ILE A 139 1.04 2.25 -18.03
CA ILE A 139 1.89 1.44 -17.16
C ILE A 139 3.33 1.97 -17.01
N ARG A 140 3.90 2.61 -18.03
CA ARG A 140 5.27 3.15 -17.98
C ARG A 140 5.44 4.33 -17.04
N GLY A 141 4.34 4.98 -16.67
CA GLY A 141 4.33 6.04 -15.65
C GLY A 141 3.74 5.58 -14.31
N GLY A 142 3.26 4.34 -14.23
CA GLY A 142 2.63 3.78 -13.04
C GLY A 142 3.60 3.68 -11.85
N LYS A 143 3.04 3.39 -10.68
CA LYS A 143 3.78 3.20 -9.43
C LYS A 143 4.72 2.01 -9.55
N PRO A 144 6.05 2.18 -9.45
CA PRO A 144 6.97 1.05 -9.53
C PRO A 144 6.69 0.02 -8.44
N LEU A 145 6.50 -1.25 -8.83
CA LEU A 145 6.32 -2.39 -7.92
C LEU A 145 7.44 -3.39 -8.19
N TRP A 146 8.39 -3.49 -7.27
CA TRP A 146 9.49 -4.46 -7.40
C TRP A 146 9.07 -5.80 -6.85
N VAL A 147 9.28 -6.86 -7.64
CA VAL A 147 9.00 -8.24 -7.27
C VAL A 147 10.29 -9.02 -7.42
N ASP A 148 10.78 -9.56 -6.31
CA ASP A 148 11.87 -10.52 -6.32
C ASP A 148 11.31 -11.93 -6.11
N PRO A 149 11.22 -12.77 -7.15
CA PRO A 149 10.75 -14.15 -6.99
C PRO A 149 11.76 -15.04 -6.24
N PHE A 150 12.98 -14.55 -5.98
CA PHE A 150 14.04 -15.28 -5.29
C PHE A 150 14.16 -14.92 -3.81
N ASP A 151 13.47 -13.87 -3.34
CA ASP A 151 13.43 -13.50 -1.92
C ASP A 151 12.26 -14.21 -1.24
N GLN A 152 12.59 -15.14 -0.33
CA GLN A 152 11.61 -15.91 0.45
C GLN A 152 11.33 -15.30 1.83
N HIS A 153 12.05 -14.24 2.19
CA HIS A 153 11.98 -13.61 3.50
C HIS A 153 11.08 -12.39 3.51
N VAL A 154 11.05 -11.65 2.41
CA VAL A 154 10.33 -10.38 2.33
C VAL A 154 9.18 -10.44 1.33
N GLN A 155 7.99 -10.15 1.83
CA GLN A 155 6.77 -10.04 1.03
C GLN A 155 6.32 -8.57 0.98
N HIS A 156 6.46 -7.92 -0.18
CA HIS A 156 5.90 -6.58 -0.39
C HIS A 156 4.41 -6.73 -0.71
N ILE A 157 3.54 -6.04 0.04
CA ILE A 157 2.10 -6.02 -0.23
C ILE A 157 1.74 -4.62 -0.73
N PHE A 158 1.22 -4.56 -1.97
CA PHE A 158 0.69 -3.31 -2.52
C PHE A 158 -0.81 -3.20 -2.31
N ILE A 159 -1.29 -2.00 -2.02
CA ILE A 159 -2.69 -1.79 -1.70
C ILE A 159 -3.21 -0.62 -2.50
N ASN A 160 -4.07 -0.88 -3.49
CA ASN A 160 -4.68 0.19 -4.28
C ASN A 160 -5.98 -0.22 -4.98
N ASP A 161 -6.94 0.68 -5.07
CA ASP A 161 -8.26 0.52 -5.72
C ASP A 161 -8.24 0.59 -7.25
N HIS A 162 -7.10 0.97 -7.84
CA HIS A 162 -6.92 1.07 -9.29
C HIS A 162 -5.87 0.10 -9.85
N ILE A 163 -5.53 -0.97 -9.14
CA ILE A 163 -4.81 -2.10 -9.75
C ILE A 163 -5.79 -2.87 -10.62
N ARG A 164 -5.47 -2.99 -11.90
CA ARG A 164 -6.27 -3.73 -12.88
C ARG A 164 -5.45 -4.88 -13.46
N GLN A 165 -6.15 -5.88 -13.98
CA GLN A 165 -5.52 -7.03 -14.64
C GLN A 165 -4.98 -6.67 -16.03
N ASP A 166 -5.43 -5.57 -16.62
CA ASP A 166 -4.97 -5.06 -17.90
C ASP A 166 -3.84 -4.02 -17.74
N ASP A 167 -2.81 -4.13 -18.59
CA ASP A 167 -1.65 -3.23 -18.57
C ASP A 167 -1.98 -1.80 -19.07
N GLU A 168 -3.16 -1.60 -19.69
CA GLU A 168 -3.54 -0.31 -20.27
C GLU A 168 -4.02 0.68 -19.20
N HIS A 169 -4.73 0.19 -18.19
CA HIS A 169 -5.41 1.02 -17.20
C HIS A 169 -4.90 0.79 -15.77
N THR A 170 -3.94 -0.10 -15.56
CA THR A 170 -3.37 -0.39 -14.25
C THR A 170 -2.48 0.74 -13.74
N ILE A 171 -2.58 1.01 -12.43
CA ILE A 171 -1.80 2.06 -11.76
C ILE A 171 -0.36 1.63 -11.42
N VAL A 172 -0.08 0.33 -11.42
CA VAL A 172 1.22 -0.23 -11.02
C VAL A 172 2.10 -0.49 -12.23
N HIS A 173 3.41 -0.32 -12.06
CA HIS A 173 4.42 -0.71 -13.03
C HIS A 173 5.25 -1.86 -12.44
N PRO A 174 4.90 -3.13 -12.72
CA PRO A 174 5.60 -4.25 -12.13
C PRO A 174 6.99 -4.45 -12.73
N LYS A 175 7.99 -4.58 -11.86
CA LYS A 175 9.41 -4.75 -12.14
C LYS A 175 9.88 -6.05 -11.49
N VAL A 176 10.05 -7.10 -12.29
CA VAL A 176 10.43 -8.44 -11.79
C VAL A 176 11.92 -8.65 -11.97
N PHE A 177 12.64 -9.00 -10.90
CA PHE A 177 14.08 -9.33 -10.96
C PHE A 177 14.31 -10.59 -11.81
N LEU A 178 15.39 -10.57 -12.59
CA LEU A 178 15.71 -11.66 -13.53
C LEU A 178 16.53 -12.78 -12.89
N ASP A 179 17.43 -12.43 -11.97
CA ASP A 179 18.38 -13.34 -11.36
C ASP A 179 18.44 -13.17 -9.82
N PRO A 180 18.77 -14.23 -9.07
CA PRO A 180 19.00 -14.15 -7.64
C PRO A 180 20.08 -13.10 -7.31
N GLY A 181 19.73 -12.09 -6.52
CA GLY A 181 20.63 -11.00 -6.17
C GLY A 181 21.00 -10.03 -7.31
N GLY A 182 20.48 -10.24 -8.53
CA GLY A 182 20.75 -9.40 -9.70
C GLY A 182 20.19 -7.98 -9.58
N THR A 183 20.68 -7.04 -10.38
CA THR A 183 20.25 -5.63 -10.34
C THR A 183 19.23 -5.25 -11.43
N GLU A 184 19.05 -6.14 -12.41
CA GLU A 184 18.18 -5.93 -13.56
C GLU A 184 16.76 -6.44 -13.31
N THR A 185 15.80 -5.73 -13.90
CA THR A 185 14.40 -6.13 -13.89
C THR A 185 13.81 -6.06 -15.28
N ARG A 186 12.78 -6.88 -15.51
CA ARG A 186 11.88 -6.72 -16.66
C ARG A 186 10.53 -6.19 -16.21
N THR A 187 9.84 -5.49 -17.11
CA THR A 187 8.42 -5.22 -16.90
C THR A 187 7.63 -6.51 -17.10
N ALA A 188 6.75 -6.85 -16.16
CA ALA A 188 5.84 -7.99 -16.29
C ALA A 188 4.41 -7.52 -16.52
N CYS A 189 3.66 -8.29 -17.31
CA CYS A 189 2.22 -8.09 -17.48
C CYS A 189 1.50 -8.28 -16.15
N THR A 190 0.58 -7.38 -15.81
CA THR A 190 -0.21 -7.48 -14.56
C THR A 190 -1.04 -8.75 -14.51
N SER A 191 -1.57 -9.20 -15.65
CA SER A 191 -2.32 -10.46 -15.74
C SER A 191 -1.50 -11.70 -15.33
N LYS A 192 -0.19 -11.72 -15.64
CA LYS A 192 0.72 -12.81 -15.24
C LYS A 192 1.08 -12.78 -13.76
N LEU A 193 0.88 -11.64 -13.13
CA LEU A 193 1.13 -11.43 -11.71
C LEU A 193 -0.13 -11.62 -10.88
N TYR A 194 -1.29 -11.72 -11.51
CA TYR A 194 -2.55 -11.92 -10.82
C TYR A 194 -2.60 -13.29 -10.14
N ASP A 195 -3.18 -13.36 -8.94
CA ASP A 195 -3.20 -14.52 -8.03
C ASP A 195 -1.81 -15.05 -7.60
N ILE A 196 -0.73 -14.33 -7.94
CA ILE A 196 0.64 -14.63 -7.50
C ILE A 196 1.17 -13.46 -6.68
N THR A 197 1.18 -12.27 -7.26
CA THR A 197 1.68 -11.04 -6.63
C THR A 197 0.67 -9.91 -6.66
N LEU A 198 -0.44 -10.06 -7.39
CA LEU A 198 -1.53 -9.10 -7.52
C LEU A 198 -2.88 -9.76 -7.21
N VAL A 199 -3.67 -9.15 -6.31
CA VAL A 199 -5.06 -9.58 -6.05
C VAL A 199 -5.97 -8.37 -6.09
N GLN A 200 -7.06 -8.50 -6.85
CA GLN A 200 -8.16 -7.55 -6.78
C GLN A 200 -9.03 -7.88 -5.58
N THR A 201 -9.32 -6.86 -4.79
CA THR A 201 -10.07 -7.05 -3.57
C THR A 201 -11.55 -7.09 -3.83
N ASP A 202 -12.18 -8.12 -3.29
CA ASP A 202 -13.62 -8.16 -3.13
C ASP A 202 -13.98 -7.27 -1.94
N LEU A 203 -14.46 -6.07 -2.25
CA LEU A 203 -14.78 -5.08 -1.22
C LEU A 203 -15.95 -5.46 -0.36
N LEU A 204 -16.95 -6.14 -0.92
CA LEU A 204 -18.09 -6.59 -0.12
C LEU A 204 -17.62 -7.62 0.89
N TRP A 205 -16.78 -8.56 0.44
CA TRP A 205 -16.23 -9.59 1.30
C TRP A 205 -15.28 -9.00 2.35
N ALA A 206 -14.39 -8.08 1.95
CA ALA A 206 -13.47 -7.40 2.86
C ALA A 206 -14.19 -6.51 3.90
N ILE A 207 -15.35 -5.95 3.56
CA ILE A 207 -16.18 -5.20 4.51
C ILE A 207 -16.85 -6.14 5.51
N SER A 208 -17.36 -7.29 5.05
CA SER A 208 -18.15 -8.18 5.90
C SER A 208 -17.32 -9.23 6.66
N HIS A 209 -16.07 -9.48 6.27
CA HIS A 209 -15.20 -10.50 6.88
C HIS A 209 -13.92 -9.86 7.42
N PRO A 210 -13.75 -9.74 8.75
CA PRO A 210 -12.57 -9.15 9.36
C PRO A 210 -11.26 -9.79 8.91
N SER A 211 -11.21 -11.13 8.82
CA SER A 211 -10.00 -11.87 8.45
C SER A 211 -9.75 -11.96 6.93
N TYR A 212 -10.45 -11.16 6.11
CA TYR A 212 -10.34 -11.20 4.64
C TYR A 212 -8.89 -11.18 4.15
N PHE A 213 -8.08 -10.23 4.63
CA PHE A 213 -6.71 -10.07 4.16
C PHE A 213 -5.77 -11.17 4.65
N THR A 214 -6.07 -11.81 5.77
CA THR A 214 -5.27 -12.89 6.35
C THR A 214 -5.61 -14.25 5.73
N GLN A 215 -6.88 -14.44 5.34
CA GLN A 215 -7.38 -15.67 4.71
C GLN A 215 -7.26 -15.67 3.19
N THR A 216 -7.16 -14.50 2.56
CA THR A 216 -6.72 -14.40 1.17
C THR A 216 -5.35 -15.07 1.09
N PRO A 217 -5.11 -16.01 0.15
CA PRO A 217 -3.92 -16.84 0.16
C PRO A 217 -2.67 -15.98 0.41
N LEU A 218 -1.99 -16.25 1.53
CA LEU A 218 -0.74 -15.59 1.94
C LEU A 218 0.35 -15.68 0.86
N ASN A 219 0.17 -16.55 -0.14
CA ASN A 219 1.01 -16.65 -1.33
C ASN A 219 0.79 -15.51 -2.34
N CYS A 220 -0.22 -14.66 -2.15
CA CYS A 220 -0.58 -13.57 -3.04
C CYS A 220 0.00 -12.22 -2.57
N MET A 221 1.02 -11.71 -3.28
CA MET A 221 1.85 -10.57 -2.87
C MET A 221 1.27 -9.16 -3.08
N SER A 222 -0.05 -8.95 -3.03
CA SER A 222 -0.63 -7.62 -2.84
C SER A 222 -2.13 -7.74 -2.69
N VAL A 223 -2.73 -6.93 -1.83
CA VAL A 223 -4.18 -6.95 -1.62
C VAL A 223 -4.72 -5.53 -1.77
N SER A 224 -5.61 -5.31 -2.72
CA SER A 224 -6.26 -4.02 -2.89
C SER A 224 -7.04 -3.64 -1.59
N VAL A 225 -7.01 -2.39 -1.15
CA VAL A 225 -7.88 -1.92 -0.06
C VAL A 225 -8.36 -0.59 -0.56
N THR A 226 -9.66 -0.53 -0.80
CA THR A 226 -10.28 0.70 -1.25
C THR A 226 -10.24 1.71 -0.12
N THR A 227 -9.59 2.84 -0.38
CA THR A 227 -10.01 4.08 0.24
C THR A 227 -11.31 4.46 -0.45
N SER A 228 -12.44 4.30 0.23
CA SER A 228 -13.74 4.61 -0.35
C SER A 228 -13.86 6.12 -0.63
N SER A 229 -13.45 6.53 -1.82
CA SER A 229 -14.13 7.60 -2.56
C SER A 229 -14.90 6.97 -3.71
N LEU A 230 -15.72 5.95 -3.41
CA LEU A 230 -16.80 5.54 -4.29
C LEU A 230 -17.89 6.62 -4.20
N GLY A 231 -17.70 7.68 -5.00
CA GLY A 231 -18.83 8.40 -5.54
C GLY A 231 -19.52 7.46 -6.51
N PHE A 232 -20.52 6.72 -6.02
CA PHE A 232 -21.53 6.13 -6.89
C PHE A 232 -22.25 7.29 -7.58
N HIS A 233 -22.18 7.32 -8.90
CA HIS A 233 -23.25 7.88 -9.72
C HIS A 233 -24.25 6.77 -10.01
#